data_AF-A0A853ANU0-F1
#
_entry.id   AF-A0A853ANU0-F1
#
_cell.length_a   1.000
_cell.length_b   1.000
_cell.length_c   1.000
_cell.angle_alpha   90.00
_cell.angle_beta   90.00
_cell.angle_gamma   90.00
#
_symmetry.space_group_name_H-M   'P 1'
#
loop_
_entity.id
_entity.type
_entity.pdbx_description
1 polymer ?
#
loop_
_entity_poly.entity_id
_entity_poly.type
_entity_poly.pdbx_seq_one_letter_code
_entity_poly.pdbx_strand_id
1 'polypeptide(L)'
;MNTPTDVSSDFTGRTVLITGGGSGIGLATAEAFARSGANVVITGRTQGRLDTALERLPTDRATAVRADVGLPDDVERITRGVHDRFGRLDVVISNAAGHVPGEITDVSTDDGELMRRTTIDGLFHLAKTTLPSLADTGGSFIATSSVSGLGGDWKLSTYNATKGAVTQFVRALALDWGSRGVRVNAVAPSLTKTEPVASMTSNPELVAKHEERTALGRLGEPEDVAPVFLFLASDAARYITGAVVPVDGGTTASNGQPHVWALRASSCAPRPTTLARLVPRRREEVGRPDHRVRREPPTALVQPAEGGPALRELTDGELVRGGLRGNARHRVPGRHRHRGHEARSDRVSRDDEPSGASLVGEDPRPHEREWRVERVGWVVMALVVLLGLLGFWGSGVLSTVTTTSADGRLSVSYERFVRTIGQTSIVVHADRGSARGGTLQLSVDQPCLDSYQVQSMQPEPTVTTAVGDRLVFGFPAGADSALTLRLDVRPSDTTGLQECSFGVGTSPQVRTWHWVHP
;
A
#
# COMPACT_ATOMS: atom_id res chain seq x y z
N MET A 1 -14.47 -11.94 30.99
CA MET A 1 -13.84 -11.85 29.66
C MET A 1 -14.97 -11.99 28.65
N ASN A 2 -15.24 -10.98 27.84
CA ASN A 2 -16.32 -11.05 26.85
C ASN A 2 -15.86 -11.94 25.70
N THR A 3 -16.69 -12.93 25.33
CA THR A 3 -16.40 -13.87 24.25
C THR A 3 -16.44 -13.12 22.90
N PRO A 4 -15.32 -13.04 22.14
CA PRO A 4 -15.29 -12.30 20.89
C PRO A 4 -15.78 -13.20 19.74
N THR A 5 -17.08 -13.52 19.73
CA THR A 5 -17.71 -14.39 18.72
C THR A 5 -18.55 -13.65 17.67
N ASP A 6 -18.76 -12.34 17.83
CA ASP A 6 -19.33 -11.51 16.77
C ASP A 6 -18.24 -10.64 16.15
N VAL A 7 -18.02 -10.80 14.85
CA VAL A 7 -17.23 -9.87 14.02
C VAL A 7 -18.14 -8.71 13.68
N SER A 8 -18.52 -7.96 14.72
CA SER A 8 -19.69 -7.09 14.67
C SER A 8 -19.49 -5.99 13.64
N SER A 9 -20.28 -6.06 12.57
CA SER A 9 -20.43 -5.00 11.58
C SER A 9 -21.45 -3.95 12.03
N ASP A 10 -21.71 -3.84 13.33
CA ASP A 10 -22.58 -2.85 13.92
C ASP A 10 -21.82 -1.54 14.18
N PHE A 11 -22.26 -0.49 13.50
CA PHE A 11 -21.79 0.89 13.63
C PHE A 11 -22.89 1.79 14.22
N THR A 12 -23.93 1.22 14.84
CA THR A 12 -24.99 1.97 15.53
C THR A 12 -24.39 2.96 16.52
N GLY A 13 -24.76 4.24 16.35
CA GLY A 13 -24.25 5.33 17.19
C GLY A 13 -22.80 5.75 16.93
N ARG A 14 -22.12 5.18 15.92
CA ARG A 14 -20.84 5.70 15.37
C ARG A 14 -21.12 6.61 14.18
N THR A 15 -20.30 7.65 14.01
CA THR A 15 -20.40 8.63 12.92
C THR A 15 -19.22 8.51 11.96
N VAL A 16 -19.54 8.42 10.66
CA VAL A 16 -18.61 8.15 9.56
C VAL A 16 -18.61 9.32 8.59
N LEU A 17 -17.45 9.93 8.36
CA LEU A 17 -17.25 10.96 7.32
C LEU A 17 -16.59 10.34 6.08
N ILE A 18 -17.17 10.55 4.90
CA ILE A 18 -16.70 9.96 3.63
C ILE A 18 -16.50 11.04 2.56
N THR A 19 -15.25 11.25 2.15
CA THR A 19 -14.92 12.20 1.08
C THR A 19 -15.08 11.55 -0.29
N GLY A 20 -15.61 12.28 -1.26
CA GLY A 20 -15.99 11.71 -2.56
C GLY A 20 -17.19 10.75 -2.46
N GLY A 21 -18.04 10.87 -1.43
CA GLY A 21 -19.17 9.96 -1.18
C GLY A 21 -20.35 10.06 -2.15
N GLY A 22 -20.26 10.93 -3.17
CA GLY A 22 -21.34 11.16 -4.15
C GLY A 22 -21.41 10.16 -5.31
N SER A 23 -20.42 9.28 -5.49
CA SER A 23 -20.46 8.19 -6.49
C SER A 23 -19.41 7.10 -6.24
N GLY A 24 -19.49 6.00 -6.99
CA GLY A 24 -18.49 4.94 -7.01
C GLY A 24 -18.20 4.32 -5.64
N ILE A 25 -16.92 4.03 -5.36
CA ILE A 25 -16.43 3.44 -4.11
C ILE A 25 -16.90 4.24 -2.88
N GLY A 26 -16.90 5.58 -2.96
CA GLY A 26 -17.34 6.44 -1.86
C GLY A 26 -18.82 6.25 -1.53
N LEU A 27 -19.69 6.16 -2.54
CA LEU A 27 -21.11 5.92 -2.36
C LEU A 27 -21.40 4.49 -1.86
N ALA A 28 -20.79 3.46 -2.46
CA ALA A 28 -20.95 2.08 -2.00
C ALA A 28 -20.49 1.89 -0.54
N THR A 29 -19.43 2.61 -0.13
CA THR A 29 -18.95 2.67 1.25
C THR A 29 -19.95 3.38 2.17
N ALA A 30 -20.53 4.51 1.72
CA ALA A 30 -21.57 5.23 2.46
C ALA A 30 -22.82 4.36 2.69
N GLU A 31 -23.31 3.68 1.66
CA GLU A 31 -24.43 2.77 1.77
C GLU A 31 -24.12 1.58 2.70
N ALA A 32 -22.90 1.02 2.63
CA ALA A 32 -22.49 -0.06 3.51
C ALA A 32 -22.48 0.35 5.00
N PHE A 33 -21.88 1.50 5.34
CA PHE A 33 -21.93 2.02 6.71
C PHE A 33 -23.36 2.37 7.17
N ALA A 34 -24.19 2.92 6.28
CA ALA A 34 -25.59 3.25 6.59
C ALA A 34 -26.44 2.01 6.89
N ARG A 35 -26.27 0.92 6.11
CA ARG A 35 -26.86 -0.40 6.34
C ARG A 35 -26.38 -1.02 7.67
N SER A 36 -25.15 -0.72 8.06
CA SER A 36 -24.54 -1.10 9.34
C SER A 36 -24.93 -0.23 10.54
N GLY A 37 -25.94 0.64 10.43
CA GLY A 37 -26.44 1.44 11.56
C GLY A 37 -25.70 2.77 11.81
N ALA A 38 -24.64 3.07 11.06
CA ALA A 38 -23.87 4.32 11.23
C ALA A 38 -24.69 5.58 10.96
N ASN A 39 -24.25 6.69 11.57
CA ASN A 39 -24.50 8.03 11.03
C ASN A 39 -23.49 8.30 9.91
N VAL A 40 -23.92 8.81 8.75
CA VAL A 40 -23.08 8.96 7.56
C VAL A 40 -23.07 10.40 7.06
N VAL A 41 -21.89 10.98 6.94
CA VAL A 41 -21.67 12.28 6.32
C VAL A 41 -20.91 12.07 5.01
N ILE A 42 -21.54 12.37 3.88
CA ILE A 42 -20.86 12.36 2.57
C ILE A 42 -20.44 13.78 2.17
N THR A 43 -19.30 13.91 1.50
CA THR A 43 -18.85 15.21 0.98
C THR A 43 -18.23 15.11 -0.42
N GLY A 44 -18.32 16.21 -1.17
CA GLY A 44 -17.84 16.34 -2.55
C GLY A 44 -18.14 17.71 -3.15
N ARG A 45 -17.58 18.00 -4.33
CA ARG A 45 -17.62 19.33 -4.95
C ARG A 45 -18.94 19.67 -5.66
N THR A 46 -19.68 18.65 -6.10
CA THR A 46 -20.86 18.78 -6.97
C THR A 46 -22.13 18.47 -6.19
N GLN A 47 -22.94 19.49 -5.92
CA GLN A 47 -24.16 19.36 -5.09
C GLN A 47 -25.12 18.29 -5.63
N GLY A 48 -25.52 18.36 -6.90
CA GLY A 48 -26.48 17.40 -7.47
C GLY A 48 -26.05 15.93 -7.39
N ARG A 49 -24.74 15.62 -7.37
CA ARG A 49 -24.26 14.24 -7.14
C ARG A 49 -24.42 13.81 -5.68
N LEU A 50 -24.26 14.74 -4.74
CA LEU A 50 -24.51 14.49 -3.33
C LEU A 50 -26.02 14.34 -3.07
N ASP A 51 -26.86 15.11 -3.74
CA ASP A 51 -28.32 15.02 -3.61
C ASP A 51 -28.82 13.64 -4.09
N THR A 52 -28.43 13.20 -5.28
CA THR A 52 -28.74 11.84 -5.80
C THR A 52 -28.13 10.73 -4.94
N ALA A 53 -26.97 10.97 -4.31
CA ALA A 53 -26.39 10.00 -3.37
C ALA A 53 -27.20 9.91 -2.07
N LEU A 54 -27.76 11.02 -1.56
CA LEU A 54 -28.61 11.03 -0.37
C LEU A 54 -29.93 10.29 -0.58
N GLU A 55 -30.48 10.24 -1.79
CA GLU A 55 -31.68 9.44 -2.12
C GLU A 55 -31.51 7.93 -1.83
N ARG A 56 -30.25 7.45 -1.77
CA ARG A 56 -29.89 6.06 -1.46
C ARG A 56 -29.55 5.82 0.02
N LEU A 57 -29.59 6.86 0.84
CA LEU A 57 -29.15 6.84 2.25
C LEU A 57 -30.31 7.19 3.19
N PRO A 58 -30.32 6.69 4.44
CA PRO A 58 -31.39 6.93 5.40
C PRO A 58 -31.41 8.40 5.85
N THR A 59 -32.52 9.10 5.62
CA THR A 59 -32.62 10.57 5.77
C THR A 59 -32.50 11.08 7.21
N ASP A 60 -32.70 10.22 8.20
CA ASP A 60 -32.52 10.52 9.63
C ASP A 60 -31.03 10.52 10.02
N ARG A 61 -30.25 9.57 9.48
CA ARG A 61 -28.85 9.29 9.82
C ARG A 61 -27.83 9.69 8.76
N ALA A 62 -28.25 10.17 7.59
CA ALA A 62 -27.36 10.62 6.52
C ALA A 62 -27.48 12.13 6.27
N THR A 63 -26.36 12.77 5.94
CA THR A 63 -26.33 14.15 5.44
C THR A 63 -25.18 14.36 4.48
N ALA A 64 -25.28 15.40 3.65
CA ALA A 64 -24.25 15.75 2.70
C ALA A 64 -23.77 17.19 2.90
N VAL A 65 -22.46 17.38 2.84
CA VAL A 65 -21.83 18.70 2.91
C VAL A 65 -21.04 18.93 1.64
N ARG A 66 -21.48 19.84 0.76
CA ARG A 66 -20.67 20.24 -0.39
C ARG A 66 -19.38 20.91 0.07
N ALA A 67 -18.24 20.46 -0.45
CA ALA A 67 -16.91 21.00 -0.16
C ALA A 67 -15.85 20.54 -1.18
N ASP A 68 -14.76 21.28 -1.28
CA ASP A 68 -13.49 20.84 -1.89
C ASP A 68 -12.47 20.56 -0.79
N VAL A 69 -12.07 19.30 -0.63
CA VAL A 69 -11.08 18.88 0.40
C VAL A 69 -9.72 19.53 0.20
N GLY A 70 -9.40 19.96 -1.03
CA GLY A 70 -8.19 20.73 -1.32
C GLY A 70 -8.17 22.13 -0.71
N LEU A 71 -9.24 22.56 -0.02
CA LEU A 71 -9.35 23.83 0.69
C LEU A 71 -9.51 23.56 2.21
N PRO A 72 -8.66 24.13 3.09
CA PRO A 72 -8.68 23.82 4.52
C PRO A 72 -9.98 24.26 5.21
N ASP A 73 -10.47 25.48 4.92
CA ASP A 73 -11.70 26.06 5.48
C ASP A 73 -12.93 25.18 5.22
N ASP A 74 -12.96 24.49 4.06
CA ASP A 74 -14.03 23.58 3.68
C ASP A 74 -13.99 22.29 4.51
N VAL A 75 -12.79 21.77 4.81
CA VAL A 75 -12.59 20.62 5.71
C VAL A 75 -12.95 20.96 7.16
N GLU A 76 -12.62 22.16 7.63
CA GLU A 76 -13.07 22.66 8.92
C GLU A 76 -14.59 22.77 8.99
N ARG A 77 -15.23 23.30 7.94
CA ARG A 77 -16.69 23.39 7.83
C ARG A 77 -17.38 22.03 7.78
N ILE A 78 -16.82 21.04 7.08
CA ILE A 78 -17.28 19.65 7.11
C ILE A 78 -17.22 19.13 8.55
N THR A 79 -16.05 19.24 9.20
CA THR A 79 -15.82 18.65 10.54
C THR A 79 -16.71 19.30 11.60
N ARG A 80 -16.92 20.62 11.52
CA ARG A 80 -17.90 21.34 12.35
C ARG A 80 -19.31 20.82 12.13
N GLY A 81 -19.74 20.68 10.86
CA GLY A 81 -21.06 20.13 10.53
C GLY A 81 -21.29 18.68 10.99
N VAL A 82 -20.25 17.85 11.04
CA VAL A 82 -20.30 16.51 11.65
C VAL A 82 -20.64 16.61 13.14
N HIS A 83 -19.91 17.46 13.87
CA HIS A 83 -20.11 17.66 15.32
C HIS A 83 -21.45 18.33 15.64
N ASP A 84 -21.83 19.38 14.89
CA ASP A 84 -23.11 20.08 15.07
C ASP A 84 -24.32 19.16 14.85
N ARG A 85 -24.20 18.16 13.94
CA ARG A 85 -25.30 17.23 13.61
C ARG A 85 -25.33 15.97 14.48
N PHE A 86 -24.17 15.39 14.81
CA PHE A 86 -24.07 14.06 15.42
C PHE A 86 -23.23 14.01 16.71
N GLY A 87 -22.58 15.11 17.11
CA GLY A 87 -21.83 15.24 18.37
C GLY A 87 -20.54 14.42 18.50
N ARG A 88 -20.16 13.64 17.47
CA ARG A 88 -18.97 12.77 17.47
C ARG A 88 -18.51 12.45 16.05
N LEU A 89 -17.26 12.02 15.92
CA LEU A 89 -16.66 11.47 14.71
C LEU A 89 -15.82 10.23 15.09
N ASP A 90 -16.11 9.09 14.47
CA ASP A 90 -15.51 7.79 14.81
C ASP A 90 -14.73 7.18 13.66
N VAL A 91 -15.11 7.48 12.42
CA VAL A 91 -14.48 6.95 11.22
C VAL A 91 -14.36 8.04 10.17
N VAL A 92 -13.19 8.13 9.54
CA VAL A 92 -12.95 9.01 8.38
C VAL A 92 -12.46 8.17 7.22
N ILE A 93 -13.19 8.24 6.09
CA ILE A 93 -12.83 7.63 4.82
C ILE A 93 -12.35 8.72 3.86
N SER A 94 -11.02 8.82 3.71
CA SER A 94 -10.38 9.76 2.78
C SER A 94 -10.35 9.16 1.37
N ASN A 95 -11.44 9.30 0.63
CA ASN A 95 -11.65 8.66 -0.66
C ASN A 95 -11.65 9.63 -1.87
N ALA A 96 -11.84 10.94 -1.66
CA ALA A 96 -11.69 11.93 -2.73
C ALA A 96 -10.26 11.95 -3.29
N ALA A 97 -10.12 11.89 -4.61
CA ALA A 97 -8.84 11.94 -5.32
C ALA A 97 -8.99 12.54 -6.72
N GLY A 98 -7.90 13.12 -7.24
CA GLY A 98 -7.77 13.42 -8.67
C GLY A 98 -7.22 12.23 -9.46
N HIS A 99 -7.52 12.16 -10.76
CA HIS A 99 -6.97 11.18 -11.69
C HIS A 99 -6.92 11.77 -13.10
N VAL A 100 -5.72 11.91 -13.67
CA VAL A 100 -5.49 12.36 -15.04
C VAL A 100 -4.42 11.46 -15.67
N PRO A 101 -4.73 10.70 -16.74
CA PRO A 101 -3.76 9.92 -17.48
C PRO A 101 -2.98 10.80 -18.47
N GLY A 102 -1.71 10.48 -18.70
CA GLY A 102 -0.84 11.14 -19.67
C GLY A 102 0.63 10.74 -19.51
N GLU A 103 1.41 10.90 -20.57
CA GLU A 103 2.88 10.95 -20.42
C GLU A 103 3.25 12.25 -19.70
N ILE A 104 4.36 12.25 -18.95
CA ILE A 104 4.72 13.39 -18.09
C ILE A 104 4.96 14.70 -18.87
N THR A 105 5.26 14.60 -20.17
CA THR A 105 5.39 15.72 -21.11
C THR A 105 4.04 16.32 -21.54
N ASP A 106 2.96 15.55 -21.41
CA ASP A 106 1.63 15.88 -21.95
C ASP A 106 0.65 16.28 -20.84
N VAL A 107 0.92 15.88 -19.59
CA VAL A 107 0.15 16.29 -18.41
C VAL A 107 0.39 17.78 -18.15
N SER A 108 -0.68 18.58 -18.18
CA SER A 108 -0.59 20.02 -17.91
C SER A 108 -0.20 20.30 -16.45
N THR A 109 0.42 21.45 -16.20
CA THR A 109 0.74 21.88 -14.83
C THR A 109 -0.52 22.01 -13.96
N ASP A 110 -1.64 22.46 -14.55
CA ASP A 110 -2.92 22.61 -13.85
C ASP A 110 -3.54 21.24 -13.48
N ASP A 111 -3.42 20.23 -14.33
CA ASP A 111 -3.85 18.85 -14.03
C ASP A 111 -2.98 18.21 -12.93
N GLY A 112 -1.66 18.43 -13.01
CA GLY A 112 -0.71 18.00 -11.97
C GLY A 112 -1.03 18.62 -10.61
N GLU A 113 -1.26 19.92 -10.58
CA GLU A 113 -1.65 20.66 -9.37
C GLU A 113 -3.04 20.25 -8.87
N LEU A 114 -4.01 20.02 -9.76
CA LEU A 114 -5.34 19.51 -9.39
C LEU A 114 -5.25 18.13 -8.70
N MET A 115 -4.43 17.22 -9.22
CA MET A 115 -4.18 15.92 -8.60
C MET A 115 -3.49 16.06 -7.24
N ARG A 116 -2.44 16.89 -7.15
CA ARG A 116 -1.70 17.17 -5.92
C ARG A 116 -2.62 17.74 -4.83
N ARG A 117 -3.36 18.80 -5.16
CA ARG A 117 -4.30 19.51 -4.27
C ARG A 117 -5.47 18.64 -3.82
N THR A 118 -6.05 17.85 -4.72
CA THR A 118 -7.20 16.99 -4.37
C THR A 118 -6.77 15.79 -3.52
N THR A 119 -5.67 15.11 -3.88
CA THR A 119 -5.28 13.83 -3.28
C THR A 119 -4.33 13.99 -2.09
N ILE A 120 -3.30 14.84 -2.19
CA ILE A 120 -2.28 15.00 -1.13
C ILE A 120 -2.73 16.06 -0.13
N ASP A 121 -3.02 17.29 -0.57
CA ASP A 121 -3.42 18.37 0.35
C ASP A 121 -4.77 18.06 0.98
N GLY A 122 -5.72 17.49 0.21
CA GLY A 122 -6.99 17.00 0.73
C GLY A 122 -6.84 15.96 1.84
N LEU A 123 -5.92 15.00 1.70
CA LEU A 123 -5.60 14.04 2.74
C LEU A 123 -4.95 14.72 3.96
N PHE A 124 -4.03 15.66 3.74
CA PHE A 124 -3.37 16.43 4.81
C PHE A 124 -4.34 17.28 5.62
N HIS A 125 -5.20 18.07 4.96
CA HIS A 125 -6.23 18.87 5.62
C HIS A 125 -7.18 17.97 6.43
N LEU A 126 -7.67 16.89 5.82
CA LEU A 126 -8.60 15.97 6.48
C LEU A 126 -7.95 15.30 7.70
N ALA A 127 -6.73 14.79 7.58
CA ALA A 127 -5.99 14.22 8.70
C ALA A 127 -5.76 15.25 9.82
N LYS A 128 -5.22 16.43 9.48
CA LYS A 128 -4.92 17.51 10.44
C LYS A 128 -6.16 17.93 11.24
N THR A 129 -7.31 18.04 10.59
CA THR A 129 -8.55 18.54 11.21
C THR A 129 -9.33 17.45 11.96
N THR A 130 -9.30 16.19 11.48
CA THR A 130 -10.17 15.12 12.04
C THR A 130 -9.48 14.19 13.03
N LEU A 131 -8.16 14.00 12.96
CA LEU A 131 -7.43 13.11 13.87
C LEU A 131 -7.58 13.45 15.38
N PRO A 132 -7.69 14.74 15.80
CA PRO A 132 -8.04 15.06 17.19
C PRO A 132 -9.39 14.46 17.61
N SER A 133 -10.45 14.65 16.82
CA SER A 133 -11.78 14.10 17.13
C SER A 133 -11.85 12.58 17.05
N LEU A 134 -10.99 11.94 16.23
CA LEU A 134 -10.84 10.49 16.25
C LEU A 134 -10.09 9.99 17.50
N ALA A 135 -9.20 10.80 18.09
CA ALA A 135 -8.53 10.43 19.34
C ALA A 135 -9.51 10.45 20.52
N ASP A 136 -10.48 11.38 20.53
CA ASP A 136 -11.55 11.43 21.53
C ASP A 136 -12.43 10.18 21.55
N THR A 137 -12.54 9.47 20.42
CA THR A 137 -13.39 8.28 20.23
C THR A 137 -12.63 6.95 20.14
N GLY A 138 -11.29 6.96 20.04
CA GLY A 138 -10.51 5.77 19.68
C GLY A 138 -10.77 5.28 18.25
N GLY A 139 -11.09 6.22 17.36
CA GLY A 139 -11.63 5.99 16.02
C GLY A 139 -10.63 5.51 14.97
N SER A 140 -11.07 5.48 13.72
CA SER A 140 -10.28 4.99 12.59
C SER A 140 -10.25 5.96 11.40
N PHE A 141 -9.04 6.26 10.92
CA PHE A 141 -8.82 6.98 9.68
C PHE A 141 -8.41 5.98 8.59
N ILE A 142 -9.09 5.98 7.44
CA ILE A 142 -8.83 5.05 6.34
C ILE A 142 -8.76 5.82 5.02
N ALA A 143 -7.65 5.74 4.30
CA ALA A 143 -7.49 6.39 3.01
C ALA A 143 -7.69 5.42 1.83
N THR A 144 -8.26 5.93 0.73
CA THR A 144 -8.24 5.23 -0.56
C THR A 144 -6.89 5.51 -1.24
N SER A 145 -5.95 4.57 -1.14
CA SER A 145 -4.76 4.52 -1.99
C SER A 145 -5.15 3.95 -3.38
N SER A 146 -4.28 3.15 -4.01
CA SER A 146 -4.50 2.42 -5.26
C SER A 146 -3.41 1.35 -5.39
N VAL A 147 -3.59 0.34 -6.24
CA VAL A 147 -2.45 -0.46 -6.76
C VAL A 147 -1.38 0.45 -7.39
N SER A 148 -1.79 1.57 -7.98
CA SER A 148 -0.93 2.67 -8.47
C SER A 148 -0.12 3.37 -7.38
N GLY A 149 -0.47 3.18 -6.11
CA GLY A 149 0.30 3.64 -4.94
C GLY A 149 1.20 2.57 -4.34
N LEU A 150 1.28 1.39 -4.97
CA LEU A 150 2.12 0.24 -4.61
C LEU A 150 3.13 -0.11 -5.73
N GLY A 151 2.77 0.16 -6.99
CA GLY A 151 3.62 0.04 -8.16
C GLY A 151 3.43 1.20 -9.14
N GLY A 152 4.21 1.21 -10.23
CA GLY A 152 4.10 2.20 -11.30
C GLY A 152 3.22 1.72 -12.45
N ASP A 153 2.46 2.63 -13.06
CA ASP A 153 1.62 2.38 -14.22
C ASP A 153 2.11 3.18 -15.44
N TRP A 154 1.90 2.64 -16.65
CA TRP A 154 2.20 3.37 -17.88
C TRP A 154 1.27 4.58 -18.04
N LYS A 155 1.83 5.74 -18.41
CA LYS A 155 1.11 7.01 -18.62
C LYS A 155 0.27 7.48 -17.40
N LEU A 156 0.74 7.20 -16.18
CA LEU A 156 0.06 7.60 -14.94
C LEU A 156 1.02 8.13 -13.86
N SER A 157 2.27 8.47 -14.22
CA SER A 157 3.35 8.83 -13.28
C SER A 157 2.98 9.83 -12.18
N THR A 158 2.21 10.88 -12.51
CA THR A 158 1.68 11.87 -11.57
C THR A 158 0.64 11.28 -10.61
N TYR A 159 -0.29 10.49 -11.12
CA TYR A 159 -1.25 9.74 -10.30
C TYR A 159 -0.55 8.72 -9.38
N ASN A 160 0.40 7.94 -9.91
CA ASN A 160 1.24 7.03 -9.13
C ASN A 160 1.96 7.76 -7.99
N ALA A 161 2.57 8.92 -8.26
CA ALA A 161 3.23 9.73 -7.24
C ALA A 161 2.26 10.18 -6.13
N THR A 162 1.06 10.67 -6.48
CA THR A 162 0.06 11.07 -5.46
C THR A 162 -0.43 9.89 -4.62
N LYS A 163 -0.65 8.71 -5.23
CA LYS A 163 -1.10 7.51 -4.50
C LYS A 163 0.03 6.88 -3.67
N GLY A 164 1.28 6.95 -4.12
CA GLY A 164 2.45 6.59 -3.34
C GLY A 164 2.62 7.48 -2.10
N ALA A 165 2.35 8.78 -2.24
CA ALA A 165 2.32 9.71 -1.10
C ALA A 165 1.23 9.33 -0.09
N VAL A 166 0.00 9.00 -0.54
CA VAL A 166 -1.07 8.47 0.33
C VAL A 166 -0.62 7.22 1.09
N THR A 167 -0.05 6.24 0.39
CA THR A 167 0.46 4.98 0.96
C THR A 167 1.46 5.22 2.10
N GLN A 168 2.43 6.12 1.91
CA GLN A 168 3.45 6.38 2.94
C GLN A 168 2.94 7.30 4.05
N PHE A 169 2.10 8.28 3.74
CA PHE A 169 1.57 9.20 4.75
C PHE A 169 0.66 8.48 5.76
N VAL A 170 -0.12 7.50 5.32
CA VAL A 170 -0.90 6.61 6.20
C VAL A 170 -0.01 5.86 7.20
N ARG A 171 1.16 5.37 6.78
CA ARG A 171 2.11 4.69 7.67
C ARG A 171 2.70 5.64 8.71
N ALA A 172 3.08 6.85 8.31
CA ALA A 172 3.57 7.88 9.23
C ALA A 172 2.50 8.26 10.27
N LEU A 173 1.29 8.58 9.82
CA LEU A 173 0.17 8.94 10.71
C LEU A 173 -0.20 7.81 11.69
N ALA A 174 -0.09 6.54 11.27
CA ALA A 174 -0.31 5.39 12.15
C ALA A 174 0.68 5.33 13.33
N LEU A 175 1.93 5.71 13.10
CA LEU A 175 2.96 5.80 14.15
C LEU A 175 2.71 7.02 15.06
N ASP A 176 2.40 8.17 14.46
CA ASP A 176 2.20 9.43 15.18
C ASP A 176 0.95 9.45 16.08
N TRP A 177 -0.11 8.72 15.70
CA TRP A 177 -1.42 8.76 16.37
C TRP A 177 -1.86 7.44 17.02
N GLY A 178 -1.16 6.33 16.76
CA GLY A 178 -1.52 5.02 17.34
C GLY A 178 -1.51 5.00 18.88
N SER A 179 -0.60 5.75 19.52
CA SER A 179 -0.55 5.90 20.99
C SER A 179 -1.73 6.67 21.58
N ARG A 180 -2.50 7.39 20.75
CA ARG A 180 -3.73 8.11 21.10
C ARG A 180 -5.00 7.30 20.78
N GLY A 181 -4.85 6.00 20.50
CA GLY A 181 -5.95 5.09 20.17
C GLY A 181 -6.46 5.17 18.73
N VAL A 182 -5.95 6.08 17.89
CA VAL A 182 -6.41 6.22 16.50
C VAL A 182 -5.71 5.21 15.61
N ARG A 183 -6.50 4.41 14.88
CA ARG A 183 -5.98 3.46 13.88
C ARG A 183 -6.00 4.09 12.50
N VAL A 184 -4.85 4.12 11.81
CA VAL A 184 -4.72 4.75 10.49
C VAL A 184 -4.32 3.72 9.45
N ASN A 185 -5.14 3.48 8.43
CA ASN A 185 -4.92 2.44 7.42
C ASN A 185 -5.24 2.94 6.01
N ALA A 186 -4.97 2.12 4.99
CA ALA A 186 -5.39 2.38 3.62
C ALA A 186 -5.96 1.14 2.95
N VAL A 187 -6.88 1.37 2.01
CA VAL A 187 -7.33 0.39 1.02
C VAL A 187 -6.72 0.76 -0.33
N ALA A 188 -6.22 -0.23 -1.07
CA ALA A 188 -5.58 -0.04 -2.38
C ALA A 188 -6.34 -0.82 -3.47
N PRO A 189 -7.40 -0.24 -4.07
CA PRO A 189 -8.15 -0.89 -5.14
C PRO A 189 -7.35 -1.02 -6.43
N SER A 190 -7.69 -2.04 -7.23
CA SER A 190 -7.38 -2.07 -8.68
C SER A 190 -8.49 -1.37 -9.48
N LEU A 191 -8.50 -1.54 -10.81
CA LEU A 191 -9.53 -0.98 -11.69
C LEU A 191 -10.93 -1.43 -11.24
N THR A 192 -11.65 -0.48 -10.64
CA THR A 192 -13.00 -0.66 -10.11
C THR A 192 -14.00 0.07 -10.99
N LYS A 193 -15.08 -0.59 -11.42
CA LYS A 193 -16.07 -0.03 -12.35
C LYS A 193 -16.76 1.18 -11.71
N THR A 194 -16.29 2.35 -12.09
CA THR A 194 -16.73 3.64 -11.56
C THR A 194 -16.75 4.66 -12.70
N GLU A 195 -17.58 5.69 -12.56
CA GLU A 195 -17.74 6.73 -13.58
C GLU A 195 -16.42 7.34 -14.09
N PRO A 196 -15.37 7.63 -13.27
CA PRO A 196 -14.11 8.18 -13.76
C PRO A 196 -13.32 7.28 -14.72
N VAL A 197 -13.62 5.98 -14.75
CA VAL A 197 -13.00 5.00 -15.65
C VAL A 197 -13.97 4.43 -16.68
N ALA A 198 -15.18 5.00 -16.79
CA ALA A 198 -16.26 4.48 -17.62
C ALA A 198 -15.84 4.27 -19.09
N SER A 199 -15.02 5.18 -19.64
CA SER A 199 -14.47 5.08 -21.00
C SER A 199 -13.56 3.88 -21.22
N MET A 200 -12.79 3.47 -20.20
CA MET A 200 -11.98 2.25 -20.25
C MET A 200 -12.85 1.01 -20.07
N THR A 201 -13.80 1.04 -19.13
CA THR A 201 -14.69 -0.11 -18.88
C THR A 201 -15.75 -0.32 -19.97
N SER A 202 -16.00 0.68 -20.83
CA SER A 202 -16.85 0.55 -22.01
C SER A 202 -16.14 -0.06 -23.23
N ASN A 203 -14.81 -0.24 -23.19
CA ASN A 203 -14.04 -0.86 -24.27
C ASN A 203 -13.73 -2.33 -23.91
N PRO A 204 -14.35 -3.33 -24.57
CA PRO A 204 -14.13 -4.75 -24.25
C PRO A 204 -12.68 -5.22 -24.34
N GLU A 205 -11.88 -4.64 -25.24
CA GLU A 205 -10.45 -5.01 -25.38
C GLU A 205 -9.62 -4.52 -24.19
N LEU A 206 -9.90 -3.31 -23.69
CA LEU A 206 -9.26 -2.77 -22.49
C LEU A 206 -9.72 -3.50 -21.23
N VAL A 207 -11.00 -3.89 -21.15
CA VAL A 207 -11.53 -4.74 -20.08
C VAL A 207 -10.78 -6.08 -20.06
N ALA A 208 -10.74 -6.80 -21.20
CA ALA A 208 -10.04 -8.08 -21.32
C ALA A 208 -8.56 -7.99 -20.92
N LYS A 209 -7.88 -6.88 -21.24
CA LYS A 209 -6.48 -6.62 -20.83
C LYS A 209 -6.29 -6.49 -19.31
N HIS A 210 -7.27 -5.95 -18.59
CA HIS A 210 -7.23 -5.86 -17.13
C HIS A 210 -7.65 -7.18 -16.48
N GLU A 211 -8.61 -7.90 -17.06
CA GLU A 211 -9.05 -9.22 -16.61
C GLU A 211 -7.94 -10.27 -16.80
N GLU A 212 -7.18 -10.22 -17.89
CA GLU A 212 -5.95 -11.01 -18.12
C GLU A 212 -4.92 -10.86 -16.98
N ARG A 213 -4.87 -9.67 -16.35
CA ARG A 213 -3.96 -9.35 -15.25
C ARG A 213 -4.55 -9.56 -13.85
N THR A 214 -5.83 -9.89 -13.74
CA THR A 214 -6.52 -10.04 -12.46
C THR A 214 -6.77 -11.53 -12.20
N ALA A 215 -6.25 -12.09 -11.11
CA ALA A 215 -6.35 -13.52 -10.82
C ALA A 215 -7.81 -14.02 -10.66
N LEU A 216 -8.73 -13.14 -10.25
CA LEU A 216 -10.18 -13.41 -10.20
C LEU A 216 -10.89 -13.27 -11.57
N GLY A 217 -10.18 -12.92 -12.64
CA GLY A 217 -10.71 -12.91 -14.01
C GLY A 217 -11.83 -11.89 -14.31
N ARG A 218 -11.97 -10.86 -13.47
CA ARG A 218 -12.97 -9.78 -13.62
C ARG A 218 -12.45 -8.46 -13.07
N LEU A 219 -13.01 -7.34 -13.53
CA LEU A 219 -12.84 -6.06 -12.84
C LEU A 219 -13.53 -6.05 -11.47
N GLY A 220 -13.07 -5.17 -10.57
CA GLY A 220 -13.71 -4.92 -9.28
C GLY A 220 -14.98 -4.07 -9.43
N GLU A 221 -15.96 -4.30 -8.54
CA GLU A 221 -17.11 -3.44 -8.34
C GLU A 221 -16.91 -2.59 -7.07
N PRO A 222 -17.54 -1.41 -6.93
CA PRO A 222 -17.51 -0.62 -5.69
C PRO A 222 -17.85 -1.42 -4.43
N GLU A 223 -18.74 -2.39 -4.56
CA GLU A 223 -19.22 -3.31 -3.53
C GLU A 223 -18.18 -4.38 -3.12
N ASP A 224 -17.13 -4.63 -3.91
CA ASP A 224 -15.98 -5.44 -3.49
C ASP A 224 -15.08 -4.67 -2.51
N VAL A 225 -15.05 -3.33 -2.60
CA VAL A 225 -14.15 -2.46 -1.84
C VAL A 225 -14.78 -2.00 -0.52
N ALA A 226 -16.06 -1.66 -0.53
CA ALA A 226 -16.79 -1.15 0.64
C ALA A 226 -16.68 -2.06 1.91
N PRO A 227 -16.79 -3.40 1.84
CA PRO A 227 -16.66 -4.27 3.01
C PRO A 227 -15.29 -4.19 3.69
N VAL A 228 -14.22 -3.86 2.95
CA VAL A 228 -12.86 -3.74 3.52
C VAL A 228 -12.71 -2.45 4.33
N PHE A 229 -13.38 -1.36 3.92
CA PHE A 229 -13.49 -0.15 4.76
C PHE A 229 -14.25 -0.43 6.06
N LEU A 230 -15.36 -1.17 6.00
CA LEU A 230 -16.12 -1.58 7.20
C LEU A 230 -15.25 -2.44 8.13
N PHE A 231 -14.57 -3.46 7.59
CA PHE A 231 -13.66 -4.30 8.37
C PHE A 231 -12.57 -3.47 9.06
N LEU A 232 -11.86 -2.62 8.31
CA LEU A 232 -10.79 -1.79 8.86
C LEU A 232 -11.30 -0.76 9.90
N ALA A 233 -12.54 -0.29 9.76
CA ALA A 233 -13.16 0.62 10.74
C ALA A 233 -13.65 -0.10 12.01
N SER A 234 -13.95 -1.40 11.93
CA SER A 234 -14.52 -2.21 13.02
C SER A 234 -13.51 -2.61 14.09
N ASP A 235 -14.02 -3.11 15.22
CA ASP A 235 -13.23 -3.60 16.35
C ASP A 235 -12.57 -4.96 16.05
N ALA A 236 -12.92 -5.60 14.93
CA ALA A 236 -12.19 -6.76 14.39
C ALA A 236 -10.79 -6.38 13.92
N ALA A 237 -10.60 -5.15 13.43
CA ALA A 237 -9.33 -4.59 13.01
C ALA A 237 -8.58 -3.83 14.13
N ARG A 238 -8.94 -4.05 15.41
CA ARG A 238 -8.36 -3.33 16.57
C ARG A 238 -6.84 -3.41 16.74
N TYR A 239 -6.18 -4.38 16.11
CA TYR A 239 -4.71 -4.52 16.11
C TYR A 239 -4.09 -4.29 14.71
N ILE A 240 -4.83 -3.63 13.82
CA ILE A 240 -4.39 -3.28 12.46
C ILE A 240 -4.30 -1.74 12.36
N THR A 241 -3.08 -1.24 12.22
CA THR A 241 -2.75 0.16 11.95
C THR A 241 -1.48 0.21 11.08
N GLY A 242 -1.35 1.23 10.23
CA GLY A 242 -0.27 1.38 9.24
C GLY A 242 -0.37 0.44 8.04
N ALA A 243 -1.43 -0.37 7.95
CA ALA A 243 -1.60 -1.34 6.87
C ALA A 243 -2.12 -0.66 5.60
N VAL A 244 -1.65 -1.14 4.44
CA VAL A 244 -2.20 -0.81 3.13
C VAL A 244 -2.68 -2.11 2.49
N VAL A 245 -3.99 -2.28 2.41
CA VAL A 245 -4.65 -3.54 2.04
C VAL A 245 -5.03 -3.51 0.56
N PRO A 246 -4.42 -4.34 -0.33
CA PRO A 246 -4.85 -4.46 -1.70
C PRO A 246 -6.26 -5.04 -1.81
N VAL A 247 -7.10 -4.44 -2.66
CA VAL A 247 -8.43 -4.97 -3.02
C VAL A 247 -8.50 -4.99 -4.55
N ASP A 248 -7.80 -5.97 -5.10
CA ASP A 248 -7.27 -5.89 -6.46
C ASP A 248 -7.48 -7.18 -7.29
N GLY A 249 -8.26 -8.11 -6.77
CA GLY A 249 -8.48 -9.43 -7.38
C GLY A 249 -7.20 -10.24 -7.64
N GLY A 250 -6.11 -9.95 -6.91
CA GLY A 250 -4.80 -10.58 -7.08
C GLY A 250 -3.85 -9.86 -8.05
N THR A 251 -4.19 -8.66 -8.54
CA THR A 251 -3.34 -7.89 -9.49
C THR A 251 -1.90 -7.71 -8.98
N THR A 252 -1.72 -7.36 -7.71
CA THR A 252 -0.40 -7.11 -7.07
C THR A 252 0.24 -8.36 -6.47
N ALA A 253 -0.45 -9.51 -6.48
CA ALA A 253 0.17 -10.80 -6.14
C ALA A 253 1.11 -11.32 -7.24
N SER A 254 1.00 -10.78 -8.45
CA SER A 254 1.91 -11.07 -9.56
C SER A 254 3.24 -10.34 -9.41
N ASN A 255 4.35 -11.02 -9.72
CA ASN A 255 5.67 -10.43 -9.88
C ASN A 255 5.85 -9.64 -11.20
N GLY A 256 4.79 -9.47 -11.98
CA GLY A 256 4.79 -8.81 -13.29
C GLY A 256 5.05 -9.72 -14.49
N GLN A 257 5.32 -11.01 -14.29
CA GLN A 257 5.46 -11.96 -15.40
C GLN A 257 4.10 -12.22 -16.08
N PRO A 258 4.06 -12.37 -17.42
CA PRO A 258 2.83 -12.67 -18.15
C PRO A 258 2.36 -14.11 -17.88
N HIS A 259 1.05 -14.33 -17.90
CA HIS A 259 0.44 -15.65 -17.65
C HIS A 259 0.54 -16.57 -18.89
N VAL A 260 1.76 -16.97 -19.26
CA VAL A 260 2.08 -17.71 -20.50
C VAL A 260 1.37 -19.07 -20.63
N TRP A 261 0.84 -19.62 -19.53
CA TRP A 261 0.02 -20.84 -19.56
C TRP A 261 -1.42 -20.62 -20.04
N ALA A 262 -1.95 -19.39 -20.06
CA ALA A 262 -3.29 -19.10 -20.61
C ALA A 262 -3.37 -19.50 -22.10
N LEU A 263 -2.33 -19.18 -22.87
CA LEU A 263 -2.22 -19.50 -24.29
C LEU A 263 -2.28 -21.02 -24.57
N ARG A 264 -1.87 -21.87 -23.61
CA ARG A 264 -1.94 -23.32 -23.76
C ARG A 264 -3.36 -23.86 -23.61
N ALA A 265 -4.20 -23.25 -22.76
CA ALA A 265 -5.60 -23.67 -22.61
C ALA A 265 -6.38 -23.47 -23.93
N SER A 266 -6.16 -22.34 -24.61
CA SER A 266 -6.74 -22.02 -25.92
C SER A 266 -6.28 -22.94 -27.05
N SER A 267 -5.13 -23.61 -26.91
CA SER A 267 -4.58 -24.52 -27.93
C SER A 267 -5.25 -25.90 -27.97
N CYS A 268 -6.10 -26.22 -26.99
CA CYS A 268 -6.82 -27.49 -26.93
C CYS A 268 -8.10 -27.48 -27.81
N ALA A 269 -7.93 -27.19 -29.10
CA ALA A 269 -8.97 -27.48 -30.08
C ALA A 269 -9.28 -29.00 -30.07
N PRO A 270 -10.55 -29.43 -30.25
CA PRO A 270 -10.88 -30.84 -30.26
C PRO A 270 -10.13 -31.54 -31.39
N ARG A 271 -9.31 -32.55 -31.04
CA ARG A 271 -8.65 -33.39 -32.04
C ARG A 271 -9.72 -34.00 -32.95
N PRO A 272 -9.54 -33.98 -34.29
CA PRO A 272 -10.49 -34.64 -35.18
C PRO A 272 -10.56 -36.13 -34.83
N THR A 273 -11.77 -36.61 -34.53
CA THR A 273 -12.04 -38.00 -34.15
C THR A 273 -12.00 -38.93 -35.37
N THR A 274 -10.82 -39.08 -35.96
CA THR A 274 -10.56 -40.11 -36.97
C THR A 274 -10.34 -41.48 -36.30
N LEU A 275 -11.35 -41.95 -35.57
CA LEU A 275 -11.42 -43.32 -35.09
C LEU A 275 -11.98 -44.19 -36.23
N ALA A 276 -11.08 -44.61 -37.12
CA ALA A 276 -11.39 -45.59 -38.15
C ALA A 276 -11.94 -46.87 -37.48
N ARG A 277 -13.13 -47.31 -37.92
CA ARG A 277 -13.80 -48.51 -37.39
C ARG A 277 -12.97 -49.77 -37.69
N LEU A 278 -12.19 -50.23 -36.72
CA LEU A 278 -11.77 -51.63 -36.67
C LEU A 278 -13.00 -52.49 -36.33
N VAL A 279 -13.57 -53.13 -37.35
CA VAL A 279 -14.70 -54.04 -37.21
C VAL A 279 -14.20 -55.40 -36.70
N PRO A 280 -14.64 -55.88 -35.51
CA PRO A 280 -14.37 -57.25 -35.10
C PRO A 280 -15.23 -58.21 -35.94
N ARG A 281 -14.62 -59.29 -36.46
CA ARG A 281 -15.36 -60.36 -37.14
C ARG A 281 -16.30 -61.05 -36.15
N ARG A 282 -17.56 -61.25 -36.52
CA ARG A 282 -18.50 -62.09 -35.76
C ARG A 282 -18.00 -63.53 -35.73
N ARG A 283 -18.14 -64.19 -34.58
CA ARG A 283 -18.41 -65.64 -34.50
C ARG A 283 -19.91 -65.84 -34.36
N GLU A 284 -20.41 -66.91 -34.96
CA GLU A 284 -21.80 -67.32 -34.92
C GLU A 284 -22.08 -68.17 -33.67
N GLU A 285 -23.29 -68.04 -33.11
CA GLU A 285 -24.14 -69.13 -32.61
C GLU A 285 -25.53 -68.51 -32.27
N VAL A 286 -26.59 -68.83 -33.01
CA VAL A 286 -27.56 -69.93 -32.79
C VAL A 286 -28.60 -69.60 -31.69
N GLY A 287 -29.87 -69.44 -32.08
CA GLY A 287 -31.02 -69.30 -31.15
C GLY A 287 -32.20 -68.47 -31.69
N ARG A 288 -33.33 -69.13 -32.01
CA ARG A 288 -34.64 -68.58 -32.45
C ARG A 288 -35.66 -68.63 -31.28
N PRO A 289 -36.91 -68.10 -31.38
CA PRO A 289 -37.42 -66.97 -32.18
C PRO A 289 -38.43 -66.03 -31.43
N ASP A 290 -38.75 -64.89 -32.08
CA ASP A 290 -40.05 -64.15 -32.14
C ASP A 290 -40.91 -63.86 -30.89
N HIS A 291 -41.33 -62.59 -30.72
CA HIS A 291 -42.75 -62.24 -30.51
C HIS A 291 -43.02 -60.73 -30.75
N ARG A 292 -44.05 -60.44 -31.55
CA ARG A 292 -44.59 -59.10 -31.88
C ARG A 292 -45.28 -58.40 -30.70
N VAL A 293 -45.31 -57.06 -30.69
CA VAL A 293 -46.55 -56.23 -30.61
C VAL A 293 -46.35 -54.89 -31.36
N ARG A 294 -47.40 -54.41 -32.07
CA ARG A 294 -47.50 -53.09 -32.75
C ARG A 294 -48.17 -52.03 -31.86
N ARG A 295 -47.96 -50.74 -32.15
CA ARG A 295 -49.02 -49.74 -32.45
C ARG A 295 -48.44 -48.38 -32.92
N GLU A 296 -49.13 -47.73 -33.85
CA GLU A 296 -48.80 -46.40 -34.44
C GLU A 296 -49.90 -45.33 -34.07
N PRO A 297 -50.15 -44.20 -34.79
CA PRO A 297 -50.30 -42.84 -34.23
C PRO A 297 -51.75 -42.29 -34.31
N PRO A 298 -52.05 -40.98 -34.05
CA PRO A 298 -52.05 -39.89 -35.09
C PRO A 298 -51.64 -38.47 -34.55
N THR A 299 -51.24 -37.43 -35.33
CA THR A 299 -51.98 -36.47 -36.22
C THR A 299 -53.03 -35.59 -35.47
N ALA A 300 -52.85 -34.28 -35.16
CA ALA A 300 -52.98 -33.00 -35.94
C ALA A 300 -54.47 -32.60 -36.30
N LEU A 301 -54.97 -31.34 -36.47
CA LEU A 301 -54.51 -30.01 -37.00
C LEU A 301 -55.45 -28.81 -36.59
N VAL A 302 -54.98 -27.53 -36.75
CA VAL A 302 -55.73 -26.27 -37.18
C VAL A 302 -56.78 -25.50 -36.30
N GLN A 303 -56.40 -24.29 -35.81
CA GLN A 303 -56.86 -22.87 -36.10
C GLN A 303 -58.36 -22.45 -36.32
N PRO A 304 -58.77 -21.12 -36.41
CA PRO A 304 -58.22 -19.79 -35.96
C PRO A 304 -59.30 -18.71 -35.49
N ALA A 305 -58.95 -17.39 -35.59
CA ALA A 305 -59.79 -16.15 -35.76
C ALA A 305 -60.20 -15.32 -34.49
N GLU A 306 -60.28 -13.97 -34.40
CA GLU A 306 -59.98 -12.77 -35.26
C GLU A 306 -59.62 -11.50 -34.41
N GLY A 307 -59.14 -10.38 -35.01
CA GLY A 307 -59.38 -9.00 -34.50
C GLY A 307 -58.21 -7.98 -34.50
N GLY A 308 -58.28 -6.93 -35.35
CA GLY A 308 -57.50 -5.67 -35.31
C GLY A 308 -58.42 -4.43 -35.43
N PRO A 309 -57.97 -3.18 -35.76
CA PRO A 309 -56.66 -2.77 -36.33
C PRO A 309 -56.07 -1.36 -35.94
N ALA A 310 -54.89 -1.06 -36.50
CA ALA A 310 -54.41 0.24 -37.07
C ALA A 310 -53.93 1.47 -36.21
N LEU A 311 -52.59 1.61 -36.10
CA LEU A 311 -51.71 2.66 -36.67
C LEU A 311 -52.16 4.14 -36.88
N ARG A 312 -51.28 5.10 -36.48
CA ARG A 312 -50.78 6.21 -37.33
C ARG A 312 -49.47 6.85 -36.84
N GLU A 313 -48.94 7.80 -37.60
CA GLU A 313 -47.49 8.09 -37.82
C GLU A 313 -47.24 9.63 -37.91
N LEU A 314 -45.95 10.07 -37.95
CA LEU A 314 -45.45 11.43 -38.31
C LEU A 314 -45.64 12.54 -37.23
N THR A 315 -44.85 13.63 -37.08
CA THR A 315 -43.75 14.25 -37.90
C THR A 315 -42.83 15.17 -37.05
N ASP A 316 -41.80 15.75 -37.69
CA ASP A 316 -40.72 16.62 -37.18
C ASP A 316 -41.07 18.04 -36.63
N GLY A 317 -40.06 18.69 -36.02
CA GLY A 317 -39.92 20.15 -35.90
C GLY A 317 -40.60 20.83 -34.69
N GLU A 318 -40.21 22.02 -34.21
CA GLU A 318 -39.08 22.89 -34.57
C GLU A 318 -38.80 23.90 -33.42
N LEU A 319 -37.83 24.80 -33.64
CA LEU A 319 -37.43 25.93 -32.78
C LEU A 319 -38.55 26.72 -32.06
N VAL A 320 -38.25 27.21 -30.86
CA VAL A 320 -38.84 28.47 -30.34
C VAL A 320 -37.74 29.47 -29.98
N ARG A 321 -37.65 30.55 -30.78
CA ARG A 321 -36.94 31.80 -30.46
C ARG A 321 -37.95 32.87 -30.08
N GLY A 322 -37.62 33.66 -29.05
CA GLY A 322 -38.29 34.93 -28.72
C GLY A 322 -39.45 34.81 -27.73
N GLY A 323 -39.70 35.79 -26.85
CA GLY A 323 -38.88 36.96 -26.54
C GLY A 323 -39.64 38.09 -25.82
N LEU A 324 -38.86 39.01 -25.24
CA LEU A 324 -39.20 40.39 -24.83
C LEU A 324 -39.87 40.66 -23.45
N ARG A 325 -39.38 41.78 -22.87
CA ARG A 325 -39.88 42.61 -21.74
C ARG A 325 -39.64 42.05 -20.32
N GLY A 326 -39.06 42.81 -19.38
CA GLY A 326 -38.38 44.11 -19.50
C GLY A 326 -38.05 44.77 -18.16
N ASN A 327 -36.95 45.55 -18.13
CA ASN A 327 -36.58 46.61 -17.16
C ASN A 327 -36.88 46.46 -15.66
N ALA A 328 -35.81 46.50 -14.85
CA ALA A 328 -35.53 47.72 -14.04
C ALA A 328 -34.04 47.81 -13.67
N ARG A 329 -33.50 49.03 -13.67
CA ARG A 329 -32.15 49.39 -13.18
C ARG A 329 -32.28 49.85 -11.73
N HIS A 330 -31.24 49.74 -10.90
CA HIS A 330 -30.86 50.86 -10.02
C HIS A 330 -29.35 50.86 -9.70
N ARG A 331 -28.85 52.05 -9.31
CA ARG A 331 -27.44 52.44 -9.27
C ARG A 331 -26.83 52.38 -7.85
N VAL A 332 -25.55 52.05 -7.81
CA VAL A 332 -24.52 52.41 -6.81
C VAL A 332 -24.39 53.95 -6.73
N PRO A 333 -24.23 54.61 -5.55
CA PRO A 333 -22.87 54.95 -5.08
C PRO A 333 -22.64 55.12 -3.56
N GLY A 334 -21.38 54.89 -3.13
CA GLY A 334 -20.83 55.32 -1.84
C GLY A 334 -19.32 55.07 -1.75
N ARG A 335 -18.51 56.13 -1.59
CA ARG A 335 -17.03 56.10 -1.56
C ARG A 335 -16.49 56.54 -0.19
N HIS A 336 -15.17 56.34 0.01
CA HIS A 336 -14.26 56.95 1.00
C HIS A 336 -14.09 56.22 2.34
N ARG A 337 -12.91 56.22 2.99
CA ARG A 337 -11.54 56.68 2.63
C ARG A 337 -10.50 55.98 3.54
N HIS A 338 -9.25 55.86 3.08
CA HIS A 338 -8.10 55.61 3.97
C HIS A 338 -7.82 56.82 4.89
N ARG A 339 -7.38 56.54 6.12
CA ARG A 339 -6.15 57.07 6.75
C ARG A 339 -5.90 56.35 8.08
N GLY A 340 -4.64 56.07 8.39
CA GLY A 340 -4.22 55.66 9.74
C GLY A 340 -3.58 56.81 10.50
N HIS A 341 -3.36 56.62 11.80
CA HIS A 341 -2.25 57.24 12.54
C HIS A 341 -1.96 56.47 13.82
N GLU A 342 -0.69 56.42 14.19
CA GLU A 342 -0.21 55.81 15.44
C GLU A 342 -0.24 56.76 16.63
N ALA A 343 -0.13 56.13 17.81
CA ALA A 343 0.67 56.55 18.97
C ALA A 343 0.06 57.43 20.07
N ARG A 344 0.38 56.99 21.30
CA ARG A 344 0.33 57.68 22.60
C ARG A 344 -1.06 58.06 23.14
N SER A 345 -1.26 58.17 24.46
CA SER A 345 -0.65 57.51 25.64
C SER A 345 -1.33 58.15 26.84
N ASP A 346 -1.81 57.39 27.84
CA ASP A 346 -1.93 57.93 29.20
C ASP A 346 -2.02 56.82 30.26
N ARG A 347 -1.44 57.11 31.42
CA ARG A 347 -1.58 56.35 32.67
C ARG A 347 -2.38 57.21 33.65
N VAL A 348 -3.31 56.61 34.38
CA VAL A 348 -3.69 56.87 35.80
C VAL A 348 -4.74 55.78 36.11
N SER A 349 -4.39 54.69 36.80
CA SER A 349 -4.29 54.52 38.27
C SER A 349 -5.63 54.33 38.98
N ARG A 350 -5.81 53.13 39.57
CA ARG A 350 -6.40 52.86 40.91
C ARG A 350 -7.89 53.19 41.16
N ASP A 351 -8.67 52.40 41.88
CA ASP A 351 -8.52 51.08 42.52
C ASP A 351 -9.91 50.39 42.54
N ASP A 352 -9.96 49.06 42.55
CA ASP A 352 -10.84 48.26 43.42
C ASP A 352 -10.60 46.76 43.16
N GLU A 353 -10.20 46.03 44.20
CA GLU A 353 -9.96 44.58 44.18
C GLU A 353 -10.97 43.89 45.13
N PRO A 354 -11.28 42.59 44.95
CA PRO A 354 -10.39 41.58 45.54
C PRO A 354 -10.15 40.36 44.64
N SER A 355 -8.89 39.96 44.46
CA SER A 355 -8.54 38.76 43.71
C SER A 355 -8.54 37.50 44.60
N GLY A 356 -9.09 36.40 44.07
CA GLY A 356 -9.17 35.13 44.77
C GLY A 356 -7.81 34.42 44.84
N ALA A 357 -7.58 33.72 45.96
CA ALA A 357 -6.29 33.12 46.29
C ALA A 357 -5.73 32.17 45.21
N SER A 358 -4.46 32.42 44.82
CA SER A 358 -3.65 31.49 44.06
C SER A 358 -3.13 30.35 44.95
N LEU A 359 -3.68 29.15 44.79
CA LEU A 359 -3.04 27.91 45.24
C LEU A 359 -2.23 27.30 44.10
N VAL A 360 -1.01 27.81 43.92
CA VAL A 360 0.03 27.13 43.14
C VAL A 360 0.46 25.90 43.93
N GLY A 361 0.34 24.70 43.35
CA GLY A 361 0.82 23.48 43.98
C GLY A 361 2.34 23.52 44.18
N GLU A 362 2.81 23.11 45.35
CA GLU A 362 4.23 23.09 45.70
C GLU A 362 5.02 22.17 44.76
N ASP A 363 6.13 22.66 44.22
CA ASP A 363 7.11 21.85 43.50
C ASP A 363 7.93 21.03 44.53
N PRO A 364 7.96 19.68 44.48
CA PRO A 364 8.67 18.87 45.47
C PRO A 364 10.16 19.23 45.55
N ARG A 365 10.63 19.38 46.80
CA ARG A 365 11.97 19.91 47.12
C ARG A 365 13.08 19.04 46.52
N PRO A 366 14.25 19.62 46.16
CA PRO A 366 15.26 18.92 45.33
C PRO A 366 15.70 17.54 45.85
N HIS A 367 15.79 17.36 47.16
CA HIS A 367 16.20 16.11 47.81
C HIS A 367 15.19 14.95 47.67
N GLU A 368 13.91 15.23 47.41
CA GLU A 368 12.90 14.19 47.15
C GLU A 368 12.96 13.69 45.71
N ARG A 369 13.49 14.51 44.78
CA ARG A 369 13.75 14.09 43.39
C ARG A 369 14.92 13.11 43.34
N GLU A 370 16.00 13.35 44.08
CA GLU A 370 17.16 12.44 44.14
C GLU A 370 16.77 11.02 44.58
N TRP A 371 16.01 10.87 45.67
CA TRP A 371 15.58 9.55 46.19
C TRP A 371 14.70 8.75 45.22
N ARG A 372 13.91 9.41 44.35
CA ARG A 372 13.14 8.73 43.29
C ARG A 372 14.00 8.43 42.06
N VAL A 373 14.87 9.35 41.65
CA VAL A 373 15.75 9.17 40.49
C VAL A 373 16.76 8.04 40.73
N GLU A 374 17.33 7.92 41.93
CA GLU A 374 18.23 6.80 42.24
C GLU A 374 17.53 5.45 42.17
N ARG A 375 16.34 5.28 42.80
CA ARG A 375 15.62 4.00 42.74
C ARG A 375 15.17 3.62 41.33
N VAL A 376 14.70 4.58 40.54
CA VAL A 376 14.38 4.34 39.12
C VAL A 376 15.66 4.02 38.34
N GLY A 377 16.76 4.72 38.59
CA GLY A 377 18.08 4.47 38.00
C GLY A 377 18.59 3.06 38.29
N TRP A 378 18.51 2.59 39.54
CA TRP A 378 18.88 1.23 39.94
C TRP A 378 17.98 0.16 39.33
N VAL A 379 16.66 0.39 39.23
CA VAL A 379 15.73 -0.54 38.56
C VAL A 379 16.00 -0.59 37.05
N VAL A 380 16.25 0.55 36.41
CA VAL A 380 16.63 0.62 34.99
C VAL A 380 17.98 -0.05 34.77
N MET A 381 19.01 0.20 35.60
CA MET A 381 20.30 -0.49 35.52
C MET A 381 20.16 -2.00 35.72
N ALA A 382 19.40 -2.44 36.73
CA ALA A 382 19.13 -3.85 36.96
C ALA A 382 18.40 -4.48 35.76
N LEU A 383 17.42 -3.79 35.16
CA LEU A 383 16.73 -4.26 33.96
C LEU A 383 17.66 -4.29 32.74
N VAL A 384 18.52 -3.29 32.56
CA VAL A 384 19.53 -3.21 31.49
C VAL A 384 20.53 -4.36 31.60
N VAL A 385 21.03 -4.64 32.82
CA VAL A 385 21.93 -5.77 33.10
C VAL A 385 21.21 -7.11 32.93
N LEU A 386 19.96 -7.23 33.39
CA LEU A 386 19.16 -8.45 33.23
C LEU A 386 18.86 -8.73 31.75
N LEU A 387 18.50 -7.70 30.97
CA LEU A 387 18.35 -7.80 29.51
C LEU A 387 19.69 -8.09 28.81
N GLY A 388 20.82 -7.65 29.37
CA GLY A 388 22.16 -8.04 28.93
C GLY A 388 22.43 -9.53 29.14
N LEU A 389 22.19 -10.02 30.36
CA LEU A 389 22.35 -11.42 30.74
C LEU A 389 21.36 -12.35 30.02
N LEU A 390 20.18 -11.85 29.65
CA LEU A 390 19.16 -12.55 28.86
C LEU A 390 19.35 -12.41 27.33
N GLY A 391 20.44 -11.78 26.86
CA GLY A 391 20.78 -11.68 25.44
C GLY A 391 19.85 -10.78 24.61
N PHE A 392 19.13 -9.86 25.25
CA PHE A 392 18.15 -8.96 24.61
C PHE A 392 18.78 -7.70 23.99
N TRP A 393 20.03 -7.40 24.31
CA TRP A 393 20.81 -6.38 23.59
C TRP A 393 21.32 -6.98 22.29
N GLY A 394 20.81 -6.46 21.16
CA GLY A 394 21.34 -6.78 19.83
C GLY A 394 22.84 -6.47 19.79
N SER A 395 23.65 -7.52 19.71
CA SER A 395 25.11 -7.40 19.76
C SER A 395 25.61 -6.80 18.45
N GLY A 396 26.02 -5.54 18.48
CA GLY A 396 26.75 -4.95 17.36
C GLY A 396 28.03 -5.73 17.10
N VAL A 397 28.25 -6.16 15.86
CA VAL A 397 29.49 -6.81 15.45
C VAL A 397 30.60 -5.75 15.42
N LEU A 398 31.54 -5.80 16.36
CA LEU A 398 32.75 -4.99 16.28
C LEU A 398 33.79 -5.70 15.40
N SER A 399 33.56 -5.69 14.09
CA SER A 399 34.52 -6.22 13.11
C SER A 399 35.62 -5.19 12.81
N THR A 400 36.81 -5.36 13.38
CA THR A 400 37.99 -4.56 13.03
C THR A 400 38.72 -5.16 11.83
N VAL A 401 38.32 -4.74 10.63
CA VAL A 401 39.03 -5.07 9.38
C VAL A 401 40.31 -4.25 9.30
N THR A 402 41.48 -4.90 9.36
CA THR A 402 42.79 -4.20 9.29
C THR A 402 43.53 -4.57 8.00
N THR A 403 43.50 -3.66 7.02
CA THR A 403 44.21 -3.82 5.74
C THR A 403 45.70 -3.45 5.86
N THR A 404 46.57 -4.45 6.01
CA THR A 404 48.03 -4.26 5.97
C THR A 404 48.55 -4.33 4.52
N SER A 405 48.56 -3.19 3.84
CA SER A 405 48.85 -3.10 2.39
C SER A 405 50.28 -3.43 1.97
N ALA A 406 51.23 -3.60 2.90
CA ALA A 406 52.64 -3.84 2.58
C ALA A 406 52.88 -5.19 1.88
N ASP A 407 52.18 -6.25 2.31
CA ASP A 407 52.46 -7.64 1.89
C ASP A 407 51.34 -8.26 1.02
N GLY A 408 50.31 -7.48 0.64
CA GLY A 408 49.16 -7.98 -0.13
C GLY A 408 48.26 -8.96 0.63
N ARG A 409 48.30 -8.93 1.98
CA ARG A 409 47.47 -9.76 2.86
C ARG A 409 46.39 -8.91 3.53
N LEU A 410 45.21 -9.51 3.70
CA LEU A 410 44.13 -9.01 4.54
C LEU A 410 44.05 -9.89 5.78
N SER A 411 44.30 -9.34 6.97
CA SER A 411 43.87 -10.00 8.21
C SER A 411 42.52 -9.42 8.63
N VAL A 412 41.57 -10.30 8.94
CA VAL A 412 40.28 -9.90 9.52
C VAL A 412 40.09 -10.62 10.83
N SER A 413 40.04 -9.83 11.91
CA SER A 413 39.78 -10.33 13.26
C SER A 413 38.33 -10.09 13.64
N TYR A 414 37.69 -11.11 14.21
CA TYR A 414 36.31 -11.05 14.69
C TYR A 414 36.25 -11.41 16.16
N GLU A 415 35.49 -10.63 16.93
CA GLU A 415 35.06 -10.99 18.28
C GLU A 415 33.58 -11.43 18.21
N ARG A 416 33.32 -12.73 18.37
CA ARG A 416 31.98 -13.31 18.17
C ARG A 416 31.24 -13.49 19.50
N PHE A 417 30.02 -12.94 19.59
CA PHE A 417 29.11 -13.19 20.72
C PHE A 417 27.79 -13.91 20.37
N VAL A 418 27.43 -14.09 19.08
CA VAL A 418 26.12 -14.65 18.69
C VAL A 418 26.22 -15.73 17.59
N ARG A 419 25.30 -16.71 17.66
CA ARG A 419 25.22 -17.89 16.78
C ARG A 419 24.63 -17.62 15.38
N THR A 420 24.01 -16.47 15.15
CA THR A 420 23.08 -16.25 14.02
C THR A 420 23.53 -15.12 13.11
N ILE A 421 24.61 -15.33 12.34
CA ILE A 421 25.02 -14.42 11.26
C ILE A 421 24.72 -15.10 9.92
N GLY A 422 24.14 -14.34 8.98
CA GLY A 422 23.85 -14.80 7.63
C GLY A 422 25.11 -15.02 6.78
N GLN A 423 24.90 -15.48 5.54
CA GLN A 423 25.94 -15.64 4.54
C GLN A 423 26.70 -14.33 4.33
N THR A 424 28.01 -14.34 4.53
CA THR A 424 28.87 -13.16 4.38
C THR A 424 29.63 -13.25 3.07
N SER A 425 29.63 -12.18 2.27
CA SER A 425 30.28 -12.16 0.96
C SER A 425 31.53 -11.27 0.97
N ILE A 426 32.67 -11.89 0.72
CA ILE A 426 33.95 -11.20 0.51
C ILE A 426 34.13 -10.96 -0.98
N VAL A 427 34.38 -9.72 -1.39
CA VAL A 427 34.59 -9.34 -2.79
C VAL A 427 36.00 -8.77 -2.98
N VAL A 428 36.79 -9.41 -3.84
CA VAL A 428 38.17 -9.01 -4.16
C VAL A 428 38.24 -8.55 -5.61
N HIS A 429 38.81 -7.37 -5.86
CA HIS A 429 39.12 -6.90 -7.21
C HIS A 429 40.63 -6.94 -7.46
N ALA A 430 41.05 -7.60 -8.53
CA ALA A 430 42.44 -7.63 -9.00
C ALA A 430 42.59 -6.82 -10.30
N ASP A 431 43.59 -5.93 -10.34
CA ASP A 431 43.91 -5.10 -11.51
C ASP A 431 44.59 -5.92 -12.63
N ARG A 432 44.56 -5.38 -13.87
CA ARG A 432 45.26 -5.97 -15.03
C ARG A 432 46.74 -6.23 -14.74
N GLY A 433 47.26 -7.36 -15.21
CA GLY A 433 48.65 -7.76 -14.98
C GLY A 433 48.96 -8.36 -13.59
N SER A 434 47.99 -8.45 -12.67
CA SER A 434 48.18 -9.05 -11.33
C SER A 434 48.41 -10.57 -11.32
N ALA A 435 48.30 -11.23 -12.47
CA ALA A 435 48.36 -12.69 -12.60
C ALA A 435 49.72 -13.18 -13.11
N ARG A 436 50.50 -13.86 -12.25
CA ARG A 436 51.74 -14.52 -12.65
C ARG A 436 51.42 -15.76 -13.49
N GLY A 437 51.97 -15.84 -14.70
CA GLY A 437 51.73 -16.97 -15.60
C GLY A 437 50.27 -17.14 -16.03
N GLY A 438 49.46 -16.07 -16.02
CA GLY A 438 48.04 -16.12 -16.38
C GLY A 438 47.13 -16.74 -15.32
N THR A 439 47.61 -16.94 -14.09
CA THR A 439 46.79 -17.42 -12.96
C THR A 439 46.87 -16.45 -11.78
N LEU A 440 45.73 -16.09 -11.20
CA LEU A 440 45.64 -15.40 -9.92
C LEU A 440 45.46 -16.44 -8.81
N GLN A 441 46.17 -16.32 -7.69
CA GLN A 441 46.04 -17.24 -6.55
C GLN A 441 45.42 -16.54 -5.34
N LEU A 442 44.33 -17.08 -4.80
CA LEU A 442 43.81 -16.73 -3.47
C LEU A 442 44.24 -17.81 -2.47
N SER A 443 44.82 -17.40 -1.34
CA SER A 443 45.21 -18.28 -0.25
C SER A 443 44.37 -18.00 1.01
N VAL A 444 43.82 -19.06 1.59
CA VAL A 444 43.01 -19.02 2.82
C VAL A 444 43.63 -19.99 3.83
N ASP A 445 43.83 -19.53 5.06
CA ASP A 445 44.47 -20.34 6.11
C ASP A 445 43.46 -21.38 6.66
N GLN A 446 43.91 -22.62 6.92
CA GLN A 446 43.10 -23.75 7.37
C GLN A 446 42.23 -23.46 8.61
N PRO A 447 42.70 -22.75 9.66
CA PRO A 447 41.86 -22.40 10.81
C PRO A 447 40.60 -21.58 10.45
N CYS A 448 40.64 -20.81 9.36
CA CYS A 448 39.48 -20.09 8.83
C CYS A 448 38.47 -21.06 8.17
N LEU A 449 38.92 -22.20 7.64
CA LEU A 449 38.09 -23.18 6.94
C LEU A 449 37.47 -24.21 7.89
N ASP A 450 38.19 -24.58 8.96
CA ASP A 450 37.62 -25.31 10.10
C ASP A 450 36.49 -24.49 10.75
N SER A 451 36.70 -23.18 10.83
CA SER A 451 35.76 -22.26 11.46
C SER A 451 34.65 -21.77 10.52
N TYR A 452 34.81 -21.86 9.20
CA TYR A 452 33.82 -21.40 8.23
C TYR A 452 33.77 -22.25 6.96
N GLN A 453 32.56 -22.65 6.54
CA GLN A 453 32.34 -23.34 5.27
C GLN A 453 32.18 -22.34 4.12
N VAL A 454 33.05 -22.49 3.10
CA VAL A 454 32.88 -21.84 1.79
C VAL A 454 31.62 -22.39 1.11
N GLN A 455 30.65 -21.52 0.86
CA GLN A 455 29.38 -21.88 0.19
C GLN A 455 29.49 -21.74 -1.33
N SER A 456 30.19 -20.72 -1.81
CA SER A 456 30.41 -20.49 -3.25
C SER A 456 31.70 -19.70 -3.49
N MET A 457 32.30 -19.92 -4.67
CA MET A 457 33.29 -19.02 -5.26
C MET A 457 32.88 -18.67 -6.70
N GLN A 458 33.02 -17.41 -7.08
CA GLN A 458 32.74 -16.94 -8.44
C GLN A 458 33.87 -16.05 -8.95
N PRO A 459 34.44 -16.31 -10.14
CA PRO A 459 34.28 -17.54 -10.93
C PRO A 459 34.84 -18.78 -10.20
N GLU A 460 34.54 -19.98 -10.70
CA GLU A 460 35.06 -21.22 -10.12
C GLU A 460 36.60 -21.33 -10.26
N PRO A 461 37.32 -21.83 -9.24
CA PRO A 461 38.76 -22.01 -9.30
C PRO A 461 39.13 -23.17 -10.24
N THR A 462 40.08 -22.92 -11.15
CA THR A 462 40.60 -23.93 -12.08
C THR A 462 41.59 -24.89 -11.40
N VAL A 463 42.23 -24.46 -10.30
CA VAL A 463 43.11 -25.30 -9.48
C VAL A 463 42.80 -25.05 -8.01
N THR A 464 42.75 -26.10 -7.19
CA THR A 464 42.77 -26.00 -5.73
C THR A 464 43.89 -26.87 -5.19
N THR A 465 44.74 -26.35 -4.31
CA THR A 465 45.91 -27.07 -3.77
C THR A 465 46.13 -26.71 -2.31
N ALA A 466 46.33 -27.71 -1.45
CA ALA A 466 46.75 -27.50 -0.07
C ALA A 466 48.28 -27.31 -0.02
N VAL A 467 48.74 -26.25 0.66
CA VAL A 467 50.15 -25.90 0.82
C VAL A 467 50.41 -25.57 2.28
N GLY A 468 50.83 -26.57 3.06
CA GLY A 468 50.83 -26.49 4.52
C GLY A 468 49.43 -26.22 5.06
N ASP A 469 49.33 -25.36 6.07
CA ASP A 469 48.06 -24.98 6.71
C ASP A 469 47.25 -23.96 5.87
N ARG A 470 47.29 -24.05 4.54
CA ARG A 470 46.64 -23.08 3.62
C ARG A 470 46.02 -23.81 2.42
N LEU A 471 44.80 -23.44 2.04
CA LEU A 471 44.27 -23.77 0.72
C LEU A 471 44.55 -22.63 -0.26
N VAL A 472 45.08 -22.98 -1.43
CA VAL A 472 45.38 -22.06 -2.53
C VAL A 472 44.45 -22.38 -3.70
N PHE A 473 43.65 -21.38 -4.09
CA PHE A 473 42.69 -21.41 -5.19
C PHE A 473 43.25 -20.61 -6.36
N GLY A 474 43.47 -21.26 -7.50
CA GLY A 474 43.98 -20.68 -8.74
C GLY A 474 42.85 -20.36 -9.71
N PHE A 475 42.78 -19.11 -10.16
CA PHE A 475 41.80 -18.62 -11.12
C PHE A 475 42.48 -18.20 -12.43
N PRO A 476 41.92 -18.54 -13.60
CA PRO A 476 42.51 -18.19 -14.88
C PRO A 476 42.26 -16.69 -15.11
N ALA A 477 43.33 -15.93 -15.27
CA ALA A 477 43.29 -14.50 -15.45
C ALA A 477 44.00 -14.14 -16.75
N GLY A 478 43.21 -13.71 -17.74
CA GLY A 478 43.76 -13.14 -18.96
C GLY A 478 44.56 -11.87 -18.63
N ALA A 479 45.60 -11.59 -19.43
CA ALA A 479 46.49 -10.45 -19.19
C ALA A 479 45.74 -9.11 -19.03
N ASP A 480 44.59 -8.97 -19.70
CA ASP A 480 43.79 -7.74 -19.79
C ASP A 480 42.46 -7.75 -19.01
N SER A 481 42.17 -8.78 -18.22
CA SER A 481 40.91 -8.89 -17.46
C SER A 481 41.09 -8.56 -15.98
N ALA A 482 40.38 -7.55 -15.47
CA ALA A 482 40.18 -7.39 -14.04
C ALA A 482 39.29 -8.53 -13.52
N LEU A 483 39.63 -9.09 -12.36
CA LEU A 483 38.91 -10.23 -11.78
C LEU A 483 38.17 -9.81 -10.52
N THR A 484 36.88 -10.13 -10.45
CA THR A 484 36.06 -10.00 -9.25
C THR A 484 35.85 -11.39 -8.64
N LEU A 485 36.51 -11.68 -7.53
CA LEU A 485 36.29 -12.90 -6.76
C LEU A 485 35.20 -12.63 -5.72
N ARG A 486 34.07 -13.36 -5.78
CA ARG A 486 33.12 -13.44 -4.66
C ARG A 486 33.34 -14.73 -3.91
N LEU A 487 33.56 -14.63 -2.59
CA LEU A 487 33.67 -15.76 -1.67
C LEU A 487 32.55 -15.66 -0.64
N ASP A 488 31.66 -16.65 -0.62
CA ASP A 488 30.57 -16.71 0.36
C ASP A 488 30.95 -17.64 1.52
N VAL A 489 30.91 -17.10 2.74
CA VAL A 489 31.49 -17.72 3.93
C VAL A 489 30.42 -17.81 5.03
N ARG A 490 30.27 -18.99 5.65
CA ARG A 490 29.31 -19.24 6.75
C ARG A 490 30.03 -19.84 7.97
N PRO A 491 29.88 -19.25 9.18
CA PRO A 491 30.55 -19.76 10.38
C PRO A 491 30.02 -21.14 10.79
N SER A 492 30.93 -21.97 11.30
CA SER A 492 30.65 -23.19 12.06
C SER A 492 30.21 -22.85 13.50
N ASP A 493 29.86 -23.86 14.29
CA ASP A 493 29.23 -23.70 15.61
C ASP A 493 30.19 -23.28 16.76
N THR A 494 31.45 -22.97 16.46
CA THR A 494 32.48 -22.61 17.45
C THR A 494 32.40 -21.14 17.93
N THR A 495 32.76 -20.90 19.19
CA THR A 495 32.70 -19.60 19.86
C THR A 495 34.09 -19.14 20.33
N GLY A 496 34.49 -17.92 19.99
CA GLY A 496 35.75 -17.29 20.44
C GLY A 496 36.12 -16.05 19.60
N LEU A 497 37.21 -15.38 19.98
CA LEU A 497 37.91 -14.44 19.09
C LEU A 497 38.61 -15.26 17.99
N GLN A 498 38.46 -14.88 16.73
CA GLN A 498 39.09 -15.58 15.61
C GLN A 498 39.74 -14.60 14.63
N GLU A 499 40.97 -14.90 14.24
CA GLU A 499 41.74 -14.15 13.25
C GLU A 499 41.80 -14.96 11.95
N CYS A 500 41.21 -14.43 10.89
CA CYS A 500 41.15 -15.05 9.57
C CYS A 500 42.01 -14.26 8.60
N SER A 501 43.11 -14.86 8.13
CA SER A 501 44.00 -14.22 7.15
C SER A 501 43.73 -14.74 5.73
N PHE A 502 43.51 -13.78 4.81
CA PHE A 502 43.35 -13.99 3.38
C PHE A 502 44.54 -13.36 2.66
N GLY A 503 45.21 -14.10 1.78
CA GLY A 503 46.36 -13.57 1.02
C GLY A 503 46.20 -13.80 -0.48
N VAL A 504 46.48 -12.80 -1.31
CA VAL A 504 46.48 -12.96 -2.77
C VAL A 504 47.93 -13.04 -3.28
N GLY A 505 48.19 -13.96 -4.20
CA GLY A 505 49.54 -14.35 -4.62
C GLY A 505 50.30 -13.35 -5.50
N THR A 506 51.07 -12.46 -4.87
CA THR A 506 52.28 -11.79 -5.40
C THR A 506 52.14 -10.79 -6.57
N SER A 507 51.66 -9.59 -6.23
CA SER A 507 52.18 -8.30 -6.72
C SER A 507 51.68 -7.21 -5.73
N PRO A 508 52.40 -6.09 -5.48
CA PRO A 508 51.93 -5.02 -4.56
C PRO A 508 50.76 -4.18 -5.14
N GLN A 509 49.76 -4.84 -5.74
CA GLN A 509 48.72 -4.26 -6.58
C GLN A 509 47.30 -4.80 -6.30
N VAL A 510 47.06 -5.40 -5.13
CA VAL A 510 45.68 -5.56 -4.61
C VAL A 510 45.31 -4.28 -3.87
N ARG A 511 44.51 -3.41 -4.50
CA ARG A 511 44.20 -2.07 -3.97
C ARG A 511 42.90 -1.98 -3.16
N THR A 512 41.93 -2.84 -3.40
CA THR A 512 40.60 -2.74 -2.77
C THR A 512 40.00 -4.10 -2.44
N TRP A 513 39.56 -4.22 -1.19
CA TRP A 513 38.70 -5.29 -0.69
C TRP A 513 37.34 -4.67 -0.36
N HIS A 514 36.25 -5.30 -0.81
CA HIS A 514 34.90 -4.91 -0.41
C HIS A 514 34.28 -6.01 0.45
N TRP A 515 33.67 -5.58 1.53
CA TRP A 515 33.06 -6.45 2.52
C TRP A 515 31.56 -6.17 2.55
N VAL A 516 30.77 -7.19 2.18
CA VAL A 516 29.31 -7.07 2.06
C VAL A 516 28.69 -8.03 3.07
N HIS A 517 28.30 -7.47 4.21
CA HIS A 517 27.36 -8.11 5.13
C HIS A 517 25.90 -7.85 4.68
N PRO A 518 24.97 -8.78 4.97
CA PRO A 518 23.54 -8.53 4.90
C PRO A 518 23.06 -7.58 6.00
#